data_AF-A0A160KQ93-F1
#
_entry.id   AF-A0A160KQ93-F1
#
_cell.length_a   1.000
_cell.length_b   1.000
_cell.length_c   1.000
_cell.angle_alpha   90.00
_cell.angle_beta   90.00
_cell.angle_gamma   90.00
#
_symmetry.space_group_name_H-M   'P 1'
#
loop_
_entity.id
_entity.type
_entity.pdbx_description
1 polymer ?
#
loop_
_entity_poly.entity_id
_entity_poly.type
_entity_poly.pdbx_seq_one_letter_code
_entity_poly.pdbx_strand_id
1 'polypeptide(L)'
;MRPPLTLDAARLLTRTAAGDSSALGELVDRFGGLVSACIGTVQADSVGRDRLCTGVFTALWRRAREGAHSSEPVLWILEVLCETLGSANELGRRPLGGGLLGLDCPDRELLLLAAAGGFSQGEIAALTGVDEFRLRSILRRALEVLRGRHSDRLTA
;
A
#
# COMPACT_ATOMS: atom_id res chain seq x y z
N MET A 1 2.12 2.96 -21.43
CA MET A 1 1.03 3.80 -20.91
C MET A 1 -0.04 2.87 -20.36
N ARG A 2 -0.30 2.86 -19.05
CA ARG A 2 -1.39 2.09 -18.46
C ARG A 2 -2.18 3.00 -17.48
N PRO A 3 -3.14 3.81 -17.96
CA PRO A 3 -4.03 4.55 -17.08
C PRO A 3 -5.49 4.01 -17.08
N PRO A 4 -5.76 2.78 -16.60
CA PRO A 4 -7.13 2.38 -16.23
C PRO A 4 -7.38 2.39 -14.71
N LEU A 5 -6.37 2.16 -13.87
CA LEU A 5 -6.57 1.93 -12.43
C LEU A 5 -7.08 3.15 -11.65
N THR A 6 -6.67 4.37 -12.02
CA THR A 6 -7.09 5.59 -11.29
C THR A 6 -8.55 5.95 -11.54
N LEU A 7 -8.99 5.92 -12.79
CA LEU A 7 -10.39 6.17 -13.15
C LEU A 7 -11.30 5.04 -12.64
N ASP A 8 -10.81 3.80 -12.73
CA ASP A 8 -11.51 2.64 -12.15
C ASP A 8 -11.64 2.80 -10.63
N ALA A 9 -10.58 3.23 -9.93
CA ALA A 9 -10.61 3.44 -8.48
C ALA A 9 -11.68 4.45 -8.06
N ALA A 10 -11.68 5.66 -8.63
CA ALA A 10 -12.68 6.69 -8.29
C ALA A 10 -14.12 6.19 -8.52
N ARG A 11 -14.37 5.61 -9.69
CA ARG A 11 -15.71 5.09 -10.04
C ARG A 11 -16.14 3.96 -9.11
N LEU A 12 -15.25 3.00 -8.84
CA LEU A 12 -15.55 1.85 -7.99
C LEU A 12 -15.73 2.25 -6.53
N LEU A 13 -14.91 3.17 -6.00
CA LEU A 13 -15.06 3.70 -4.65
C LEU A 13 -16.39 4.45 -4.49
N THR A 14 -16.81 5.22 -5.50
CA THR A 14 -18.10 5.92 -5.50
C THR A 14 -19.28 4.94 -5.45
N ARG A 15 -19.26 3.88 -6.25
CA ARG A 15 -20.28 2.82 -6.21
C ARG A 15 -20.27 2.05 -4.88
N THR A 16 -19.08 1.72 -4.39
CA THR A 16 -18.90 1.04 -3.09
C THR A 16 -19.45 1.89 -1.95
N ALA A 17 -19.23 3.21 -1.98
CA ALA A 17 -19.76 4.17 -1.00
C ALA A 17 -21.29 4.26 -0.99
N ALA A 18 -21.93 3.92 -2.11
CA ALA A 18 -23.39 3.80 -2.24
C ALA A 18 -23.93 2.44 -1.75
N GLY A 19 -23.06 1.52 -1.30
CA GLY A 19 -23.45 0.19 -0.83
C GLY A 19 -23.50 -0.88 -1.92
N ASP A 20 -22.93 -0.63 -3.10
CA ASP A 20 -22.85 -1.62 -4.17
C ASP A 20 -21.76 -2.67 -3.88
N SER A 21 -22.16 -3.86 -3.43
CA SER A 21 -21.25 -4.95 -3.13
C SER A 21 -20.56 -5.53 -4.38
N SER A 22 -21.15 -5.37 -5.57
CA SER A 22 -20.51 -5.82 -6.82
C SER A 22 -19.31 -4.94 -7.17
N ALA A 23 -19.38 -3.64 -6.86
CA ALA A 23 -18.25 -2.72 -7.03
C ALA A 23 -17.06 -3.06 -6.12
N LEU A 24 -17.33 -3.58 -4.91
CA LEU A 24 -16.27 -4.10 -4.05
C LEU A 24 -15.62 -5.36 -4.65
N GLY A 25 -16.41 -6.25 -5.26
CA GLY A 25 -15.87 -7.40 -6.02
C GLY A 25 -14.94 -6.95 -7.14
N GLU A 26 -15.35 -5.95 -7.92
CA GLU A 26 -14.50 -5.35 -8.96
C GLU A 26 -13.22 -4.71 -8.38
N LEU A 27 -13.27 -4.08 -7.19
CA LEU A 27 -12.07 -3.60 -6.49
C LEU A 27 -11.14 -4.75 -6.12
N VAL A 28 -11.67 -5.88 -5.65
CA VAL A 28 -10.88 -7.08 -5.33
C VAL A 28 -10.20 -7.60 -6.59
N ASP A 29 -10.93 -7.72 -7.70
CA ASP A 29 -10.36 -8.23 -8.96
C ASP A 29 -9.25 -7.31 -9.51
N ARG A 30 -9.40 -6.00 -9.37
CA ARG A 30 -8.44 -5.01 -9.90
C ARG A 30 -7.24 -4.78 -8.99
N PHE A 31 -7.45 -4.68 -7.68
CA PHE A 31 -6.42 -4.33 -6.69
C PHE A 31 -5.90 -5.52 -5.89
N GLY A 32 -6.55 -6.68 -5.95
CA GLY A 32 -6.18 -7.87 -5.17
C GLY A 32 -4.76 -8.34 -5.43
N GLY A 33 -4.28 -8.27 -6.68
CA GLY A 33 -2.89 -8.59 -7.02
C GLY A 33 -1.88 -7.65 -6.36
N LEU A 34 -2.16 -6.34 -6.37
CA LEU A 34 -1.34 -5.31 -5.72
C LEU A 34 -1.32 -5.51 -4.21
N VAL A 35 -2.51 -5.62 -3.60
CA VAL A 35 -2.68 -5.82 -2.15
C VAL A 35 -1.96 -7.09 -1.70
N SER A 36 -2.12 -8.19 -2.42
CA SER A 36 -1.46 -9.47 -2.11
C SER A 36 0.06 -9.41 -2.23
N ALA A 37 0.58 -8.69 -3.22
CA ALA A 37 2.02 -8.48 -3.40
C ALA A 37 2.59 -7.67 -2.23
N CYS A 38 1.97 -6.54 -1.89
CA CYS A 38 2.37 -5.69 -0.78
C CYS A 38 2.31 -6.42 0.56
N ILE A 39 1.21 -7.12 0.86
CA ILE A 39 1.08 -7.94 2.08
C ILE A 39 2.18 -9.00 2.14
N GLY A 40 2.54 -9.60 1.01
CA GLY A 40 3.60 -10.60 0.94
C GLY A 40 5.00 -10.08 1.26
N THR A 41 5.22 -8.77 1.19
CA THR A 41 6.51 -8.17 1.59
C THR A 41 6.68 -8.11 3.11
N VAL A 42 5.57 -8.06 3.86
CA VAL A 42 5.58 -7.86 5.31
C VAL A 42 5.13 -9.09 6.11
N GLN A 43 4.33 -9.97 5.50
CA GLN A 43 3.79 -11.16 6.13
C GLN A 43 4.11 -12.42 5.31
N ALA A 44 4.76 -13.38 5.96
CA ALA A 44 5.18 -14.64 5.36
C ALA A 44 4.13 -15.75 5.48
N ASP A 45 3.35 -15.80 6.57
CA ASP A 45 2.41 -16.90 6.81
C ASP A 45 1.07 -16.67 6.08
N SER A 46 0.53 -17.72 5.44
CA SER A 46 -0.68 -17.62 4.62
C SER A 46 -1.91 -17.16 5.39
N VAL A 47 -2.08 -17.62 6.64
CA VAL A 47 -3.22 -17.26 7.50
C VAL A 47 -3.23 -15.76 7.80
N GLY A 48 -2.06 -15.22 8.13
CA GLY A 48 -1.85 -13.79 8.35
C GLY A 48 -2.09 -12.99 7.07
N ARG A 49 -1.66 -13.49 5.91
CA ARG A 49 -1.90 -12.84 4.61
C ARG A 49 -3.39 -12.76 4.29
N ASP A 50 -4.13 -13.84 4.47
CA ASP A 50 -5.58 -13.87 4.22
C ASP A 50 -6.35 -12.94 5.15
N ARG A 51 -5.94 -12.91 6.43
CA ARG A 51 -6.50 -11.98 7.43
C ARG A 51 -6.24 -10.53 7.05
N LEU A 52 -5.03 -10.20 6.60
CA LEU A 52 -4.67 -8.86 6.15
C LEU A 52 -5.44 -8.46 4.90
N CYS A 53 -5.52 -9.33 3.88
CA CYS A 53 -6.31 -9.09 2.68
C CYS A 53 -7.76 -8.78 3.02
N THR A 54 -8.37 -9.62 3.86
CA THR A 54 -9.74 -9.41 4.36
C THR A 54 -9.86 -8.08 5.09
N GLY A 55 -8.90 -7.77 5.97
CA GLY A 55 -8.87 -6.50 6.72
C GLY A 55 -8.82 -5.29 5.80
N VAL A 56 -7.98 -5.30 4.77
CA VAL A 56 -7.82 -4.19 3.81
C VAL A 56 -9.13 -3.95 3.08
N PHE A 57 -9.71 -4.97 2.44
CA PHE A 57 -10.96 -4.78 1.69
C PHE A 57 -12.16 -4.46 2.58
N THR A 58 -12.17 -4.96 3.83
CA THR A 58 -13.16 -4.55 4.83
C THR A 58 -13.00 -3.07 5.20
N ALA A 59 -11.77 -2.58 5.36
CA ALA A 59 -11.49 -1.18 5.64
C ALA A 59 -11.89 -0.29 4.45
N LEU A 60 -11.57 -0.71 3.22
CA LEU A 60 -11.99 -0.04 1.99
C LEU A 60 -13.51 0.07 1.89
N TRP A 61 -14.25 -1.00 2.18
CA TRP A 61 -15.72 -0.97 2.21
C TRP A 61 -16.23 0.03 3.26
N ARG A 62 -15.76 -0.07 4.50
CA ARG A 62 -16.23 0.77 5.61
C ARG A 62 -15.96 2.25 5.40
N ARG A 63 -14.85 2.57 4.74
CA ARG A 63 -14.38 3.94 4.52
C ARG A 63 -14.53 4.40 3.07
N ALA A 64 -15.28 3.67 2.24
CA ALA A 64 -15.42 3.97 0.82
C ALA A 64 -15.90 5.40 0.55
N ARG A 65 -16.69 5.98 1.46
CA ARG A 65 -17.11 7.40 1.38
C ARG A 65 -15.93 8.37 1.46
N GLU A 66 -14.91 8.10 2.25
CA GLU A 66 -13.69 8.93 2.29
C GLU A 66 -12.97 8.84 0.94
N GLY A 67 -12.75 7.62 0.44
CA GLY A 67 -12.11 7.38 -0.84
C GLY A 67 -12.85 7.97 -2.04
N ALA A 68 -14.19 7.97 -2.01
CA ALA A 68 -15.01 8.56 -3.06
C ALA A 68 -14.86 10.09 -3.18
N HIS A 69 -14.47 10.77 -2.09
CA HIS A 69 -14.20 12.22 -2.10
C HIS A 69 -12.70 12.54 -2.26
N SER A 70 -11.84 11.52 -2.32
CA SER A 70 -10.40 11.74 -2.51
C SER A 70 -10.10 12.22 -3.92
N SER A 71 -9.26 13.26 -4.03
CA SER A 71 -8.68 13.69 -5.30
C SER A 71 -7.67 12.68 -5.86
N GLU A 72 -7.14 11.80 -5.00
CA GLU A 72 -6.13 10.79 -5.32
C GLU A 72 -6.61 9.41 -4.84
N PRO A 73 -7.60 8.81 -5.53
CA PRO A 73 -8.29 7.61 -5.06
C PRO A 73 -7.36 6.39 -4.93
N VAL A 74 -6.34 6.30 -5.79
CA VAL A 74 -5.34 5.21 -5.69
C VAL A 74 -4.44 5.41 -4.49
N LEU A 75 -3.98 6.64 -4.23
CA LEU A 75 -3.16 6.92 -3.05
C LEU A 75 -3.94 6.63 -1.78
N TRP A 76 -5.21 7.03 -1.72
CA TRP A 76 -6.09 6.71 -0.60
C TRP A 76 -6.24 5.19 -0.36
N ILE A 77 -6.37 4.38 -1.42
CA ILE A 77 -6.38 2.91 -1.28
C ILE A 77 -5.07 2.40 -0.66
N LEU A 78 -3.93 2.95 -1.07
CA LEU A 78 -2.62 2.59 -0.54
C LEU A 78 -2.43 3.04 0.90
N GLU A 79 -2.95 4.21 1.27
CA GLU A 79 -2.98 4.69 2.66
C GLU A 79 -3.75 3.70 3.55
N VAL A 80 -4.97 3.31 3.14
CA VAL A 80 -5.77 2.31 3.86
C VAL A 80 -5.04 0.98 3.98
N LEU A 81 -4.36 0.54 2.93
CA LEU A 81 -3.49 -0.64 2.95
C LEU A 81 -2.39 -0.50 4.00
N CYS A 82 -1.61 0.59 3.95
CA CYS A 82 -0.51 0.83 4.88
C CYS A 82 -0.97 0.96 6.33
N GLU A 83 -2.11 1.61 6.59
CA GLU A 83 -2.72 1.70 7.91
C GLU A 83 -3.12 0.31 8.42
N THR A 84 -3.78 -0.50 7.58
CA THR A 84 -4.18 -1.87 7.95
C THR A 84 -2.98 -2.74 8.26
N LEU A 85 -1.92 -2.64 7.45
CA LEU A 85 -0.65 -3.34 7.68
C LEU A 85 0.02 -2.87 8.98
N GLY A 86 0.04 -1.56 9.25
CA GLY A 86 0.60 -0.97 10.46
C GLY A 86 -0.10 -1.46 11.72
N SER A 87 -1.43 -1.34 11.79
CA SER A 87 -2.23 -1.79 12.93
C SER A 87 -2.10 -3.31 13.20
N ALA A 88 -1.91 -4.12 12.16
CA ALA A 88 -1.69 -5.54 12.33
C ALA A 88 -0.25 -5.87 12.78
N ASN A 89 0.73 -5.08 12.36
CA ASN A 89 2.14 -5.26 12.73
C ASN A 89 2.39 -4.87 14.20
N GLU A 90 1.63 -3.93 14.77
CA GLU A 90 1.63 -3.65 16.21
C GLU A 90 1.31 -4.89 17.06
N LEU A 91 0.56 -5.84 16.51
CA LEU A 91 0.15 -7.08 17.18
C LEU A 91 1.12 -8.25 16.95
N GLY A 92 2.06 -8.16 16.00
CA GLY A 92 2.89 -9.28 15.56
C GLY A 92 4.35 -8.87 15.28
N ARG A 93 5.25 -9.05 16.25
CA ARG A 93 6.70 -8.82 16.06
C ARG A 93 7.34 -9.90 15.17
N ARG A 94 7.68 -9.59 13.91
CA ARG A 94 8.74 -10.25 13.10
C ARG A 94 9.32 -9.34 11.99
N PRO A 95 10.54 -9.59 11.47
CA PRO A 95 11.57 -8.54 11.36
C PRO A 95 11.92 -8.00 9.96
N LEU A 96 11.13 -8.28 8.91
CA LEU A 96 11.41 -7.70 7.58
C LEU A 96 10.44 -6.55 7.23
N GLY A 97 9.16 -6.66 7.59
CA GLY A 97 8.16 -5.59 7.42
C GLY A 97 8.24 -4.47 8.47
N GLY A 98 8.68 -4.77 9.69
CA GLY A 98 8.82 -3.76 10.75
C GLY A 98 9.88 -2.70 10.46
N GLY A 99 10.85 -3.02 9.59
CA GLY A 99 11.85 -2.06 9.11
C GLY A 99 11.22 -0.99 8.22
N LEU A 100 10.37 -1.39 7.26
CA LEU A 100 9.76 -0.50 6.27
C LEU A 100 8.56 0.28 6.86
N LEU A 101 7.70 -0.41 7.61
CA LEU A 101 6.51 0.19 8.25
C LEU A 101 6.85 1.00 9.51
N GLY A 102 8.03 0.79 10.09
CA GLY A 102 8.54 1.54 11.25
C GLY A 102 9.55 2.64 10.90
N LEU A 103 9.60 3.06 9.63
CA LEU A 103 10.23 4.31 9.24
C LEU A 103 9.18 5.41 9.42
N ASP A 104 9.51 6.48 10.14
CA ASP A 104 8.79 7.76 10.01
C ASP A 104 9.10 8.34 8.62
N CYS A 105 8.50 7.73 7.59
CA CYS A 105 8.52 8.24 6.24
C CYS A 105 7.11 8.68 5.86
N PRO A 106 6.92 9.95 5.44
CA PRO A 106 5.61 10.43 4.99
C PRO A 106 5.10 9.66 3.76
N ASP A 107 5.98 8.97 3.02
CA ASP A 107 5.68 8.33 1.73
C ASP A 107 5.72 6.78 1.79
N ARG A 108 5.24 6.19 2.89
CA ARG A 108 5.28 4.73 3.17
C ARG A 108 4.62 3.89 2.08
N GLU A 109 3.56 4.42 1.47
CA GLU A 109 2.78 3.83 0.38
C GLU A 109 3.67 3.55 -0.83
N LEU A 110 4.53 4.50 -1.19
CA LEU A 110 5.43 4.41 -2.33
C LEU A 110 6.52 3.38 -2.10
N LEU A 111 7.06 3.33 -0.88
CA LEU A 111 8.06 2.35 -0.49
C LEU A 111 7.51 0.94 -0.52
N LEU A 112 6.28 0.75 -0.06
CA LEU A 112 5.61 -0.55 -0.05
C LEU A 112 5.36 -1.05 -1.49
N LEU A 113 4.94 -0.17 -2.41
CA LEU A 113 4.81 -0.51 -3.83
C LEU A 113 6.15 -0.89 -4.46
N ALA A 114 7.20 -0.10 -4.17
CA ALA A 114 8.53 -0.39 -4.67
C ALA A 114 9.09 -1.72 -4.13
N ALA A 115 8.85 -2.01 -2.84
CA ALA A 115 9.27 -3.25 -2.19
C ALA A 115 8.51 -4.48 -2.72
N ALA A 116 7.24 -4.31 -3.13
CA ALA A 116 6.47 -5.39 -3.73
C ALA A 116 7.02 -5.83 -5.10
N GLY A 117 7.85 -5.00 -5.74
CA GLY A 117 8.61 -5.35 -6.95
C GLY A 117 7.80 -5.53 -8.23
N GLY A 118 6.47 -5.31 -8.17
CA GLY A 118 5.54 -5.49 -9.30
C GLY A 118 5.29 -4.24 -10.15
N PHE A 119 5.87 -3.09 -9.77
CA PHE A 119 5.65 -1.81 -10.45
C PHE A 119 6.98 -1.10 -10.70
N SER A 120 7.18 -0.61 -11.92
CA SER A 120 8.29 0.29 -12.25
C SER A 120 8.10 1.67 -11.61
N GLN A 121 9.19 2.45 -11.49
CA GLN A 121 9.13 3.80 -10.92
C GLN A 121 8.16 4.71 -11.68
N GLY A 122 8.16 4.62 -13.02
CA GLY A 122 7.20 5.37 -13.85
C GLY A 122 5.75 4.91 -13.65
N GLU A 123 5.51 3.63 -13.38
CA GLU A 123 4.16 3.13 -13.05
C GLU A 123 3.70 3.60 -11.67
N ILE A 124 4.58 3.57 -10.67
CA ILE A 124 4.27 4.10 -9.33
C ILE A 124 3.93 5.60 -9.44
N ALA A 125 4.76 6.38 -10.13
CA ALA A 125 4.52 7.81 -10.36
C ALA A 125 3.18 8.07 -11.07
N ALA A 126 2.87 7.29 -12.11
CA ALA A 126 1.60 7.41 -12.82
C ALA A 126 0.38 7.00 -11.98
N LEU A 127 0.54 6.04 -11.07
CA LEU A 127 -0.53 5.56 -10.19
C LEU A 127 -0.84 6.53 -9.05
N THR A 128 0.19 7.13 -8.46
CA THR A 128 0.06 7.97 -7.26
C THR A 128 0.04 9.45 -7.57
N GLY A 129 0.33 9.87 -8.82
CA GLY A 129 0.46 11.28 -9.18
C GLY A 129 1.74 11.94 -8.65
N VAL A 130 2.58 11.18 -7.93
CA VAL A 130 3.86 11.64 -7.40
C VAL A 130 4.89 11.72 -8.53
N ASP A 131 5.64 12.81 -8.59
CA ASP A 131 6.66 12.97 -9.63
C ASP A 131 7.81 11.93 -9.47
N GLU A 132 8.33 11.42 -10.59
CA GLU A 132 9.33 10.35 -10.59
C GLU A 132 10.66 10.77 -9.92
N PHE A 133 11.00 12.06 -9.95
CA PHE A 133 12.22 12.58 -9.33
C PHE A 133 12.11 12.57 -7.80
N ARG A 134 10.95 12.96 -7.26
CA ARG A 134 10.58 12.83 -5.85
C ARG A 134 10.54 11.38 -5.42
N LEU A 135 9.94 10.49 -6.21
CA LEU A 135 9.93 9.05 -5.92
C LEU A 135 11.35 8.48 -5.76
N ARG A 136 12.27 8.81 -6.69
CA ARG A 136 13.68 8.39 -6.59
C ARG A 136 14.38 8.95 -5.35
N SER A 137 14.09 10.19 -4.99
CA SER A 137 14.66 10.84 -3.81
C SER A 137 14.19 10.17 -2.52
N ILE A 138 12.90 9.83 -2.44
CA ILE A 138 12.29 9.09 -1.32
C ILE A 138 12.93 7.70 -1.19
N LEU A 139 13.00 6.94 -2.28
CA LEU A 139 13.57 5.59 -2.28
C LEU A 139 15.03 5.60 -1.83
N ARG A 140 15.83 6.57 -2.31
CA ARG A 140 17.23 6.72 -1.88
C ARG A 140 17.33 6.97 -0.38
N ARG A 141 16.56 7.93 0.14
CA ARG A 141 16.55 8.28 1.57
C ARG A 141 16.10 7.09 2.44
N ALA A 142 15.09 6.34 2.01
CA ALA A 142 14.64 5.14 2.72
C ALA A 142 15.75 4.07 2.78
N LEU A 143 16.45 3.82 1.66
CA LEU A 143 17.57 2.88 1.62
C LEU A 143 18.75 3.33 2.49
N GLU A 144 19.04 4.64 2.55
CA GLU A 144 20.06 5.20 3.46
C GLU A 144 19.70 4.92 4.93
N VAL A 145 18.46 5.15 5.33
CA VAL A 145 18.03 4.88 6.71
C VAL A 145 18.07 3.38 7.03
N LEU A 146 17.62 2.53 6.10
CA LEU A 146 17.66 1.08 6.29
C LEU A 146 19.09 0.56 6.40
N ARG A 147 20.01 1.08 5.59
CA ARG A 147 21.46 0.75 5.67
C ARG A 147 22.07 1.22 6.99
N GLY A 148 21.76 2.43 7.43
CA GLY A 148 22.24 2.97 8.71
C GLY A 148 21.81 2.10 9.90
N ARG A 149 20.53 1.72 9.96
CA ARG A 149 20.00 0.81 11.00
C ARG A 149 20.64 -0.58 10.95
N HIS A 150 20.99 -1.08 9.78
CA HIS A 150 21.66 -2.38 9.64
C HIS A 150 23.12 -2.33 10.12
N SER A 151 23.81 -1.20 9.91
CA SER A 151 25.17 -1.00 10.44
C SER A 151 25.18 -0.89 11.96
N ASP A 152 24.27 -0.11 12.56
CA ASP A 152 24.17 0.04 14.03
C ASP A 152 23.88 -1.29 14.76
N ARG A 153 23.16 -2.21 14.11
CA ARG A 153 22.86 -3.55 14.66
C ARG A 153 24.03 -4.53 14.57
N LEU A 154 25.03 -4.27 13.72
CA LEU A 154 26.22 -5.12 13.60
C LEU A 154 27.34 -4.66 14.56
N THR A 155 27.26 -3.42 15.07
CA THR A 155 28.23 -2.85 16.00
C THR A 155 27.80 -2.89 17.48
N ALA A 156 26.63 -3.48 17.78
CA ALA A 156 26.10 -3.70 19.13
C ALA A 156 26.03 -5.19 19.47
#